data_AF-A0A2I0DCZ0-F1
#
_entry.id   AF-A0A2I0DCZ0-F1
#
_cell.length_a   1.000
_cell.length_b   1.000
_cell.length_c   1.000
_cell.angle_alpha   90.00
_cell.angle_beta   90.00
_cell.angle_gamma   90.00
#
_symmetry.space_group_name_H-M   'P 1'
#
loop_
_entity.id
_entity.type
_entity.pdbx_description
1 polymer ?
#
loop_
_entity_poly.entity_id
_entity_poly.type
_entity_poly.pdbx_seq_one_letter_code
_entity_poly.pdbx_strand_id
1 'polypeptide(L)'
;HEDFTGLSGDVLAGGSYDIILEGNTDGPFTSRFAVFVDWNQNDVLDDAGEVYEITATINGSTGEDGQQAIQSLEVPIDALQGQTRMRVKKMFGVTDYLDPCLGAAYGQVEDYSISVSLPLARVQVVHNSPDPAASVVDVYLGSTLLLDDFEFRTATPFVDVPANLEITLSVAPGTSTDVSEALYSVDVTLVADETYIVVADGVLDPSQFDDSVNTIDFALQAFAGAREAAVTAGNTDVLVHHGSPDAPTVD
;
A
#
# COMPACT_ATOMS: atom_id res chain seq x y z
N HIS A 1 1.68 28.24 17.38
CA HIS A 1 2.07 27.19 16.42
C HIS A 1 3.51 26.86 16.73
N GLU A 2 3.79 25.58 16.88
CA GLU A 2 5.11 25.04 17.17
C GLU A 2 5.41 23.92 16.17
N ASP A 3 6.67 23.81 15.79
CA ASP A 3 7.13 22.84 14.81
C ASP A 3 7.96 21.76 15.51
N PHE A 4 7.41 20.55 15.52
CA PHE A 4 8.02 19.33 16.04
C PHE A 4 8.20 18.30 14.93
N THR A 5 8.28 18.70 13.66
CA THR A 5 8.52 17.80 12.52
C THR A 5 9.87 17.08 12.58
N GLY A 6 10.77 17.48 13.48
CA GLY A 6 11.97 16.72 13.83
C GLY A 6 11.69 15.45 14.66
N LEU A 7 10.49 15.30 15.21
CA LEU A 7 9.99 14.09 15.85
C LEU A 7 9.13 13.32 14.83
N SER A 8 9.34 12.01 14.78
CA SER A 8 8.61 11.13 13.86
C SER A 8 8.05 9.91 14.60
N GLY A 9 6.83 9.51 14.26
CA GLY A 9 6.23 8.24 14.64
C GLY A 9 6.06 7.33 13.43
N ASP A 10 6.29 6.02 13.60
CA ASP A 10 6.12 5.04 12.53
C ASP A 10 4.71 4.44 12.54
N VAL A 11 4.09 4.37 11.37
CA VAL A 11 2.78 3.73 11.17
C VAL A 11 2.79 2.81 9.94
N LEU A 12 1.85 1.87 9.93
CA LEU A 12 1.55 1.00 8.81
C LEU A 12 0.24 1.44 8.17
N ALA A 13 0.20 1.56 6.85
CA ALA A 13 -1.03 1.82 6.10
C ALA A 13 -2.09 0.74 6.40
N GLY A 14 -3.34 1.16 6.60
CA GLY A 14 -4.43 0.28 7.07
C GLY A 14 -4.35 -0.10 8.56
N GLY A 15 -3.34 0.38 9.29
CA GLY A 15 -3.19 0.17 10.72
C GLY A 15 -4.12 1.07 11.55
N SER A 16 -4.19 0.78 12.85
CA SER A 16 -4.94 1.57 13.82
C SER A 16 -4.09 1.82 15.07
N TYR A 17 -4.02 3.08 15.49
CA TYR A 17 -3.13 3.54 16.55
C TYR A 17 -3.86 4.46 17.51
N ASP A 18 -3.62 4.30 18.81
CA ASP A 18 -4.13 5.25 19.80
C ASP A 18 -3.31 6.54 19.75
N ILE A 19 -4.01 7.66 19.58
CA ILE A 19 -3.46 8.98 19.88
C ILE A 19 -3.81 9.36 21.32
N ILE A 20 -2.80 9.83 22.05
CA ILE A 20 -2.90 10.23 23.45
C ILE A 20 -2.53 11.70 23.52
N LEU A 21 -3.48 12.55 23.93
CA LEU A 21 -3.34 13.99 23.91
C LEU A 21 -3.48 14.57 25.31
N GLU A 22 -2.49 15.35 25.72
CA GLU A 22 -2.46 16.08 26.98
C GLU A 22 -2.32 17.58 26.71
N GLY A 23 -2.66 18.42 27.70
CA GLY A 23 -2.37 19.83 27.60
C GLY A 23 -2.96 20.69 28.71
N ASN A 24 -2.29 21.79 29.02
CA ASN A 24 -2.77 22.75 30.01
C ASN A 24 -3.98 23.53 29.46
N THR A 25 -5.09 23.59 30.21
CA THR A 25 -6.33 24.29 29.82
C THR A 25 -6.45 25.70 30.40
N ASP A 26 -5.47 26.16 31.19
CA ASP A 26 -5.41 27.48 31.84
C ASP A 26 -6.63 27.81 32.72
N GLY A 27 -7.11 26.82 33.46
CA GLY A 27 -8.30 26.92 34.31
C GLY A 27 -9.38 25.91 33.92
N PRO A 28 -10.61 26.02 34.47
CA PRO A 28 -11.70 25.04 34.30
C PRO A 28 -12.39 25.13 32.93
N PHE A 29 -11.58 25.25 31.88
CA PHE A 29 -11.98 25.38 30.50
C PHE A 29 -11.90 24.02 29.81
N THR A 30 -12.95 23.65 29.08
CA THR A 30 -12.95 22.42 28.29
C THR A 30 -12.18 22.66 26.99
N SER A 31 -11.07 21.94 26.81
CA SER A 31 -10.33 21.92 25.55
C SER A 31 -10.64 20.66 24.76
N ARG A 32 -10.65 20.84 23.44
CA ARG A 32 -10.90 19.81 22.44
C ARG A 32 -9.67 19.65 21.56
N PHE A 33 -9.61 18.55 20.84
CA PHE A 33 -8.55 18.31 19.88
C PHE A 33 -9.09 18.02 18.49
N ALA A 34 -8.30 18.39 17.48
CA ALA A 34 -8.45 17.93 16.10
C ALA A 34 -7.07 17.52 15.60
N VAL A 35 -7.03 16.44 14.84
CA VAL A 35 -5.79 15.91 14.27
C VAL A 35 -5.96 15.83 12.77
N PHE A 36 -4.91 16.23 12.05
CA PHE A 36 -4.88 16.27 10.60
C PHE A 36 -3.65 15.51 10.13
N VAL A 37 -3.77 14.66 9.12
CA VAL A 37 -2.60 13.95 8.57
C VAL A 37 -2.70 13.92 7.05
N ASP A 38 -1.67 14.43 6.38
CA ASP A 38 -1.58 14.55 4.91
C ASP A 38 -1.22 13.18 4.27
N TRP A 39 -2.13 12.22 4.35
CA TRP A 39 -1.88 10.84 3.93
C TRP A 39 -1.53 10.71 2.45
N ASN A 40 -2.05 11.62 1.63
CA ASN A 40 -1.80 11.63 0.19
C ASN A 40 -0.56 12.48 -0.22
N GLN A 41 0.13 13.10 0.74
CA GLN A 41 1.34 13.89 0.58
C GLN A 41 1.20 15.07 -0.42
N ASN A 42 0.06 15.76 -0.41
CA ASN A 42 -0.22 16.88 -1.32
C ASN A 42 -0.10 18.26 -0.66
N ASP A 43 0.37 18.33 0.60
CA ASP A 43 0.50 19.52 1.45
C ASP A 43 -0.83 20.16 1.92
N VAL A 44 -1.97 19.56 1.57
CA VAL A 44 -3.32 19.89 2.05
C VAL A 44 -3.61 19.04 3.29
N LEU A 45 -4.53 19.49 4.15
CA LEU A 45 -4.82 18.82 5.44
C LEU A 45 -6.32 18.69 5.70
N ASP A 46 -7.16 19.21 4.81
CA ASP A 46 -8.62 19.17 4.90
C ASP A 46 -9.24 18.23 3.86
N ASP A 47 -8.44 17.36 3.24
CA ASP A 47 -8.93 16.31 2.37
C ASP A 47 -9.78 15.28 3.15
N ALA A 48 -10.67 14.60 2.44
CA ALA A 48 -11.49 13.56 3.01
C ALA A 48 -10.61 12.41 3.54
N GLY A 49 -10.82 12.03 4.80
CA GLY A 49 -10.01 10.98 5.46
C GLY A 49 -8.76 11.51 6.16
N GLU A 50 -8.44 12.79 6.03
CA GLU A 50 -7.27 13.41 6.67
C GLU A 50 -7.62 14.18 7.95
N VAL A 51 -8.91 14.48 8.17
CA VAL A 51 -9.40 15.23 9.33
C VAL A 51 -10.01 14.30 10.37
N TYR A 52 -9.45 14.30 11.58
CA TYR A 52 -9.91 13.52 12.72
C TYR A 52 -10.45 14.42 13.83
N GLU A 53 -11.75 14.35 14.08
CA GLU A 53 -12.37 14.93 15.27
C GLU A 53 -12.06 14.06 16.49
N ILE A 54 -11.38 14.63 17.48
CA ILE A 54 -11.15 13.95 18.75
C ILE A 54 -12.34 14.21 19.67
N THR A 55 -13.12 13.17 19.91
CA THR A 55 -14.37 13.23 20.68
C THR A 55 -14.13 13.34 22.19
N ALA A 56 -12.98 12.85 22.67
CA ALA A 56 -12.53 13.03 24.04
C ALA A 56 -12.07 14.48 24.29
N THR A 57 -12.36 14.99 25.49
CA THR A 57 -12.02 16.36 25.89
C THR A 57 -11.33 16.35 27.25
N ILE A 58 -10.55 17.39 27.52
CA ILE A 58 -9.93 17.62 28.83
C ILE A 58 -10.49 18.91 29.43
N ASN A 59 -10.58 18.99 30.76
CA ASN A 59 -11.08 20.18 31.47
C ASN A 59 -10.27 20.41 32.74
N GLY A 60 -9.86 21.66 32.99
CA GLY A 60 -9.12 21.97 34.21
C GLY A 60 -7.74 21.33 34.29
N SER A 61 -7.17 20.91 33.16
CA SER A 61 -5.89 20.20 33.15
C SER A 61 -4.71 21.14 33.30
N THR A 62 -3.70 20.73 34.06
CA THR A 62 -2.42 21.42 34.14
C THR A 62 -1.45 21.04 33.03
N GLY A 63 -1.80 20.02 32.22
CA GLY A 63 -0.90 19.39 31.25
C GLY A 63 0.11 18.42 31.84
N GLU A 64 0.16 18.28 33.17
CA GLU A 64 1.05 17.35 33.91
C GLU A 64 0.28 16.52 34.95
N ASP A 65 -1.05 16.63 34.98
CA ASP A 65 -1.93 15.99 35.96
C ASP A 65 -2.43 14.60 35.53
N GLY A 66 -1.97 14.11 34.38
CA GLY A 66 -2.33 12.81 33.80
C GLY A 66 -3.73 12.77 33.18
N GLN A 67 -4.39 13.91 32.99
CA GLN A 67 -5.62 13.97 32.21
C GLN A 67 -5.30 13.86 30.71
N GLN A 68 -5.89 12.84 30.07
CA GLN A 68 -5.65 12.52 28.67
C GLN A 68 -6.96 12.49 27.87
N ALA A 69 -6.91 12.98 26.64
CA ALA A 69 -7.87 12.64 25.60
C ALA A 69 -7.25 11.52 24.75
N ILE A 70 -7.86 10.34 24.78
CA ILE A 70 -7.39 9.16 24.06
C ILE A 70 -8.42 8.80 22.99
N GLN A 71 -7.96 8.55 21.77
CA GLN A 71 -8.79 8.06 20.68
C GLN A 71 -7.97 7.20 19.74
N SER A 72 -8.60 6.18 19.15
CA SER A 72 -7.97 5.39 18.10
C SER A 72 -8.13 6.12 16.76
N LEU A 73 -7.03 6.23 16.01
CA LEU A 73 -6.97 6.76 14.65
C LEU A 73 -6.66 5.63 13.67
N GLU A 74 -7.44 5.54 12.60
CA GLU A 74 -7.20 4.60 11.51
C GLU A 74 -6.34 5.29 10.43
N VAL A 75 -5.29 4.61 9.99
CA VAL A 75 -4.45 5.04 8.86
C VAL A 75 -5.08 4.50 7.58
N PRO A 76 -5.36 5.34 6.56
CA PRO A 76 -5.89 4.86 5.28
C PRO A 76 -4.98 3.80 4.66
N ILE A 77 -5.58 2.82 3.99
CA ILE A 77 -4.83 1.73 3.34
C ILE A 77 -4.06 2.21 2.10
N ASP A 78 -4.52 3.30 1.50
CA ASP A 78 -3.94 4.00 0.36
C ASP A 78 -3.03 5.16 0.76
N ALA A 79 -2.70 5.31 2.06
CA ALA A 79 -1.72 6.29 2.52
C ALA A 79 -0.37 6.07 1.81
N LEU A 80 0.20 7.13 1.26
CA LEU A 80 1.44 7.04 0.51
C LEU A 80 2.63 6.73 1.44
N GLN A 81 3.48 5.81 0.99
CA GLN A 81 4.71 5.45 1.70
C GLN A 81 5.62 6.68 1.87
N GLY A 82 6.29 6.76 3.01
CA GLY A 82 7.28 7.80 3.30
C GLY A 82 6.84 8.74 4.42
N GLN A 83 7.51 9.89 4.52
CA GLN A 83 7.20 10.87 5.57
C GLN A 83 6.05 11.78 5.14
N THR A 84 5.08 11.95 6.04
CA THR A 84 3.99 12.93 5.92
C THR A 84 3.88 13.81 7.17
N ARG A 85 3.22 14.95 7.05
CA ARG A 85 2.95 15.89 8.15
C ARG A 85 1.66 15.50 8.87
N MET A 86 1.74 15.42 10.19
CA MET A 86 0.59 15.45 11.08
C MET A 86 0.50 16.81 11.78
N ARG A 87 -0.70 17.37 11.89
CA ARG A 87 -0.99 18.56 12.69
C ARG A 87 -1.94 18.19 13.82
N VAL A 88 -1.61 18.62 15.04
CA VAL A 88 -2.45 18.48 16.22
C VAL A 88 -2.88 19.87 16.68
N LYS A 89 -4.19 20.09 16.80
CA LYS A 89 -4.77 21.32 17.35
C LYS A 89 -5.40 21.02 18.70
N LYS A 90 -5.06 21.80 19.73
CA LYS A 90 -5.82 21.89 20.99
C LYS A 90 -6.52 23.23 21.05
N MET A 91 -7.83 23.27 21.19
CA MET A 91 -8.58 24.55 21.19
C MET A 91 -9.63 24.65 22.30
N PHE A 92 -9.82 25.88 22.80
CA PHE A 92 -10.92 26.24 23.67
C PHE A 92 -12.05 26.87 22.83
N GLY A 93 -13.03 26.05 22.47
CA GLY A 93 -14.14 26.45 21.59
C GLY A 93 -14.71 25.26 20.81
N VAL A 94 -15.81 25.47 20.10
CA VAL A 94 -16.49 24.44 19.28
C VAL A 94 -16.62 24.83 17.81
N THR A 95 -16.20 26.03 17.44
CA THR A 95 -16.32 26.57 16.08
C THR A 95 -14.98 26.43 15.34
N ASP A 96 -15.05 26.09 14.05
CA ASP A 96 -13.94 26.09 13.09
C ASP A 96 -12.70 25.26 13.50
N TYR A 97 -12.87 24.34 14.46
CA TYR A 97 -11.72 23.61 15.01
C TYR A 97 -11.21 22.48 14.14
N LEU A 98 -12.09 21.95 13.28
CA LEU A 98 -11.80 20.96 12.25
C LEU A 98 -11.26 21.56 10.95
N ASP A 99 -11.02 22.88 10.89
CA ASP A 99 -10.34 23.50 9.77
C ASP A 99 -8.84 23.63 10.11
N PRO A 100 -7.90 23.08 9.31
CA PRO A 100 -6.48 23.08 9.62
C PRO A 100 -5.83 24.49 9.53
N CYS A 101 -6.49 25.44 8.87
CA CYS A 101 -6.02 26.80 8.62
C CYS A 101 -6.62 27.83 9.57
N LEU A 102 -7.83 27.58 10.09
CA LEU A 102 -8.49 28.49 11.02
C LEU A 102 -8.09 28.22 12.47
N GLY A 103 -7.74 29.30 13.18
CA GLY A 103 -7.41 29.26 14.61
C GLY A 103 -8.57 29.71 15.50
N ALA A 104 -8.42 29.50 16.81
CA ALA A 104 -9.25 30.11 17.85
C ALA A 104 -8.45 31.17 18.62
N ALA A 105 -9.15 31.99 19.41
CA ALA A 105 -8.52 32.96 20.29
C ALA A 105 -7.63 32.32 21.38
N TYR A 106 -7.94 31.07 21.75
CA TYR A 106 -7.23 30.31 22.77
C TYR A 106 -7.01 28.86 22.30
N GLY A 107 -5.75 28.43 22.29
CA GLY A 107 -5.37 27.10 21.84
C GLY A 107 -3.91 27.03 21.43
N GLN A 108 -3.53 25.86 20.92
CA GLN A 108 -2.20 25.53 20.44
C GLN A 108 -2.33 24.69 19.18
N VAL A 109 -1.34 24.81 18.30
CA VAL A 109 -1.22 24.01 17.08
C VAL A 109 0.22 23.54 17.02
N GLU A 110 0.41 22.25 16.79
CA GLU A 110 1.71 21.60 16.72
C GLU A 110 1.77 20.72 15.47
N ASP A 111 2.90 20.77 14.76
CA ASP A 111 3.14 19.91 13.60
C ASP A 111 4.20 18.86 13.92
N TYR A 112 3.98 17.63 13.46
CA TYR A 112 4.79 16.44 13.67
C TYR A 112 5.02 15.72 12.34
N SER A 113 6.03 14.85 12.29
CA SER A 113 6.21 13.94 11.15
C SER A 113 5.65 12.56 11.48
N ILE A 114 5.11 11.89 10.47
CA ILE A 114 4.69 10.48 10.51
C ILE A 114 5.40 9.75 9.37
N SER A 115 6.03 8.62 9.68
CA SER A 115 6.70 7.75 8.73
C SER A 115 5.77 6.57 8.40
N VAL A 116 5.24 6.57 7.18
CA VAL A 116 4.29 5.56 6.68
C VAL A 116 5.05 4.43 5.98
N SER A 117 4.76 3.21 6.41
CA SER A 117 5.16 1.97 5.74
C SER A 117 3.93 1.27 5.14
N LEU A 118 4.14 0.47 4.10
CA LEU A 118 3.08 -0.33 3.48
C LEU A 118 3.14 -1.77 4.00
N PRO A 119 1.99 -2.44 4.17
CA PRO A 119 1.98 -3.90 4.31
C PRO A 119 2.52 -4.55 3.03
N LEU A 120 3.31 -5.62 3.17
CA LEU A 120 4.02 -6.26 2.07
C LEU A 120 3.64 -7.73 1.92
N ALA A 121 3.74 -8.23 0.70
CA ALA A 121 3.74 -9.64 0.33
C ALA A 121 5.02 -9.99 -0.43
N ARG A 122 5.40 -11.27 -0.41
CA ARG A 122 6.56 -11.79 -1.14
C ARG A 122 6.11 -12.41 -2.45
N VAL A 123 6.70 -12.04 -3.58
CA VAL A 123 6.29 -12.58 -4.89
C VAL A 123 7.51 -12.97 -5.71
N GLN A 124 7.49 -14.18 -6.26
CA GLN A 124 8.33 -14.58 -7.39
C GLN A 124 7.47 -14.62 -8.65
N VAL A 125 7.97 -14.02 -9.74
CA VAL A 125 7.29 -14.04 -11.04
C VAL A 125 8.07 -14.95 -11.98
N VAL A 126 7.35 -15.78 -12.75
CA VAL A 126 7.88 -16.66 -13.79
C VAL A 126 7.25 -16.29 -15.12
N HIS A 127 8.10 -15.98 -16.11
CA HIS A 127 7.64 -15.74 -17.47
C HIS A 127 7.58 -17.05 -18.25
N ASN A 128 6.39 -17.61 -18.41
CA ASN A 128 6.17 -18.86 -19.15
C ASN A 128 5.25 -18.71 -20.39
N SER A 129 4.79 -17.50 -20.71
CA SER A 129 4.09 -17.21 -21.96
C SER A 129 5.05 -17.35 -23.15
N PRO A 130 4.80 -18.28 -24.10
CA PRO A 130 5.67 -18.49 -25.26
C PRO A 130 5.34 -17.57 -26.45
N ASP A 131 4.50 -16.55 -26.26
CA ASP A 131 4.10 -15.63 -27.32
C ASP A 131 5.31 -14.80 -27.80
N PRO A 132 5.68 -14.85 -29.10
CA PRO A 132 6.76 -14.00 -29.63
C PRO A 132 6.54 -12.50 -29.40
N ALA A 133 5.30 -12.03 -29.39
CA ALA A 133 4.94 -10.63 -29.12
C ALA A 133 5.16 -10.23 -27.65
N ALA A 134 5.22 -11.21 -26.75
CA ALA A 134 5.56 -11.07 -25.34
C ALA A 134 6.87 -11.80 -24.99
N SER A 135 7.81 -11.91 -25.94
CA SER A 135 9.08 -12.62 -25.69
C SER A 135 9.96 -11.90 -24.66
N VAL A 136 9.80 -10.59 -24.55
CA VAL A 136 10.36 -9.71 -23.52
C VAL A 136 9.26 -8.71 -23.14
N VAL A 137 9.00 -8.55 -21.85
CA VAL A 137 7.93 -7.69 -21.35
C VAL A 137 8.40 -6.80 -20.20
N ASP A 138 7.75 -5.67 -20.06
CA ASP A 138 7.83 -4.83 -18.87
C ASP A 138 6.63 -5.12 -17.96
N VAL A 139 6.88 -5.19 -16.66
CA VAL A 139 5.83 -5.44 -15.65
C VAL A 139 5.68 -4.21 -14.77
N TYR A 140 4.49 -3.64 -14.76
CA TYR A 140 4.13 -2.47 -13.97
C TYR A 140 3.19 -2.84 -12.83
N LEU A 141 3.41 -2.25 -11.66
CA LEU A 141 2.50 -2.28 -10.52
C LEU A 141 1.96 -0.86 -10.31
N GLY A 142 0.69 -0.66 -10.63
CA GLY A 142 0.13 0.68 -10.85
C GLY A 142 0.87 1.37 -11.98
N SER A 143 1.43 2.55 -11.71
CA SER A 143 2.29 3.31 -12.64
C SER A 143 3.79 3.04 -12.47
N THR A 144 4.18 2.20 -11.51
CA THR A 144 5.59 1.94 -11.19
C THR A 144 6.11 0.75 -12.01
N LEU A 145 7.19 0.94 -12.77
CA LEU A 145 7.90 -0.16 -13.43
C LEU A 145 8.57 -1.04 -12.38
N LEU A 146 8.12 -2.29 -12.27
CA LEU A 146 8.62 -3.26 -11.30
C LEU A 146 9.72 -4.15 -11.91
N LEU A 147 9.50 -4.64 -13.14
CA LEU A 147 10.46 -5.46 -13.89
C LEU A 147 10.61 -4.88 -15.29
N ASP A 148 11.86 -4.65 -15.68
CA ASP A 148 12.28 -4.09 -16.97
C ASP A 148 12.91 -5.19 -17.81
N ASP A 149 12.54 -5.28 -19.10
CA ASP A 149 13.06 -6.28 -20.05
C ASP A 149 12.98 -7.74 -19.51
N PHE A 150 11.84 -8.13 -18.94
CA PHE A 150 11.66 -9.47 -18.37
C PHE A 150 11.51 -10.53 -19.47
N GLU A 151 12.55 -11.34 -19.67
CA GLU A 151 12.63 -12.32 -20.77
C GLU A 151 11.82 -13.60 -20.50
N PHE A 152 11.24 -14.17 -21.57
CA PHE A 152 10.63 -15.50 -21.56
C PHE A 152 11.57 -16.58 -21.01
N ARG A 153 11.01 -17.53 -20.23
CA ARG A 153 11.70 -18.64 -19.53
C ARG A 153 12.66 -18.19 -18.45
N THR A 154 12.45 -17.01 -17.88
CA THR A 154 13.15 -16.55 -16.69
C THR A 154 12.20 -16.41 -15.50
N ALA A 155 12.80 -16.32 -14.33
CA ALA A 155 12.09 -16.10 -13.08
C ALA A 155 12.84 -15.09 -12.23
N THR A 156 12.11 -14.26 -11.50
CA THR A 156 12.69 -13.32 -10.55
C THR A 156 13.13 -14.05 -9.28
N PRO A 157 14.02 -13.47 -8.45
CA PRO A 157 14.00 -13.74 -7.02
C PRO A 157 12.64 -13.37 -6.41
N PHE A 158 12.37 -13.81 -5.18
CA PHE A 158 11.25 -13.27 -4.42
C PHE A 158 11.52 -11.79 -4.08
N VAL A 159 10.58 -10.92 -4.44
CA VAL A 159 10.59 -9.47 -4.20
C VAL A 159 9.43 -9.06 -3.30
N ASP A 160 9.59 -7.95 -2.60
CA ASP A 160 8.53 -7.36 -1.80
C ASP A 160 7.64 -6.50 -2.69
N VAL A 161 6.33 -6.66 -2.55
CA VAL A 161 5.32 -5.84 -3.22
C VAL A 161 4.25 -5.41 -2.21
N PRO A 162 3.61 -4.25 -2.37
CA PRO A 162 2.51 -3.83 -1.51
C PRO A 162 1.37 -4.87 -1.45
N ALA A 163 0.75 -4.99 -0.28
CA ALA A 163 -0.34 -5.91 -0.01
C ALA A 163 -1.54 -5.19 0.65
N ASN A 164 -2.66 -5.89 0.80
CA ASN A 164 -3.94 -5.42 1.33
C ASN A 164 -4.54 -4.20 0.60
N LEU A 165 -3.95 -3.80 -0.52
CA LEU A 165 -4.41 -2.73 -1.40
C LEU A 165 -4.68 -3.33 -2.78
N GLU A 166 -5.79 -2.94 -3.40
CA GLU A 166 -6.08 -3.29 -4.79
C GLU A 166 -5.16 -2.48 -5.71
N ILE A 167 -4.37 -3.17 -6.52
CA ILE A 167 -3.41 -2.55 -7.42
C ILE A 167 -3.52 -3.20 -8.80
N THR A 168 -3.52 -2.39 -9.85
CA THR A 168 -3.47 -2.89 -11.23
C THR A 168 -2.07 -3.38 -11.56
N LEU A 169 -1.94 -4.67 -11.86
CA LEU A 169 -0.75 -5.26 -12.46
C LEU A 169 -0.89 -5.19 -13.98
N SER A 170 0.11 -4.64 -14.66
CA SER A 170 0.10 -4.51 -16.12
C SER A 170 1.34 -5.11 -16.75
N VAL A 171 1.17 -5.74 -17.91
CA VAL A 171 2.24 -6.31 -18.73
C VAL A 171 2.27 -5.55 -20.05
N ALA A 172 3.40 -4.95 -20.38
CA ALA A 172 3.62 -4.17 -21.59
C ALA A 172 4.76 -4.80 -22.42
N PRO A 173 4.94 -4.45 -23.72
CA PRO A 173 6.10 -4.89 -24.47
C PRO A 173 7.39 -4.42 -23.80
N GLY A 174 8.51 -5.17 -23.87
CA GLY A 174 9.79 -4.74 -23.29
C GLY A 174 10.41 -3.47 -23.90
N THR A 175 9.77 -2.89 -24.92
CA THR A 175 10.14 -1.58 -25.47
C THR A 175 9.27 -0.46 -24.92
N SER A 176 8.42 -0.75 -23.93
CA SER A 176 7.47 0.22 -23.42
C SER A 176 8.18 1.35 -22.68
N THR A 177 7.55 2.51 -22.69
CA THR A 177 8.04 3.69 -21.97
C THR A 177 7.07 4.14 -20.89
N ASP A 178 5.84 3.61 -20.92
CA ASP A 178 4.76 3.94 -20.01
C ASP A 178 3.74 2.78 -19.93
N VAL A 179 3.07 2.68 -18.78
CA VAL A 179 2.06 1.65 -18.52
C VAL A 179 0.85 1.73 -19.47
N SER A 180 0.60 2.87 -20.12
CA SER A 180 -0.47 3.00 -21.12
C SER A 180 -0.28 2.13 -22.37
N GLU A 181 0.92 1.57 -22.57
CA GLU A 181 1.23 0.61 -23.64
C GLU A 181 0.94 -0.85 -23.22
N ALA A 182 0.32 -1.07 -22.05
CA ALA A 182 -0.01 -2.39 -21.54
C ALA A 182 -0.84 -3.23 -22.54
N LEU A 183 -0.41 -4.47 -22.71
CA LEU A 183 -1.08 -5.51 -23.52
C LEU A 183 -2.08 -6.30 -22.68
N TYR A 184 -1.81 -6.40 -21.37
CA TYR A 184 -2.66 -7.09 -20.41
C TYR A 184 -2.64 -6.33 -19.08
N SER A 185 -3.79 -6.21 -18.44
CA SER A 185 -3.92 -5.63 -17.11
C SER A 185 -4.93 -6.42 -16.29
N VAL A 186 -4.65 -6.54 -14.99
CA VAL A 186 -5.55 -7.17 -14.02
C VAL A 186 -5.41 -6.49 -12.67
N ASP A 187 -6.52 -6.25 -12.00
CA ASP A 187 -6.52 -5.75 -10.62
C ASP A 187 -6.27 -6.91 -9.66
N VAL A 188 -5.30 -6.74 -8.78
CA VAL A 188 -4.90 -7.75 -7.79
C VAL A 188 -4.89 -7.15 -6.38
N THR A 189 -5.31 -7.96 -5.41
CA THR A 189 -5.18 -7.63 -3.99
C THR A 189 -4.46 -8.77 -3.31
N LEU A 190 -3.19 -8.53 -2.95
CA LEU A 190 -2.37 -9.52 -2.25
C LEU A 190 -2.64 -9.46 -0.75
N VAL A 191 -2.45 -10.58 -0.05
CA VAL A 191 -2.54 -10.63 1.42
C VAL A 191 -1.18 -10.35 2.03
N ALA A 192 -1.14 -9.47 3.04
CA ALA A 192 0.09 -9.16 3.77
C ALA A 192 0.70 -10.42 4.42
N ASP A 193 2.04 -10.46 4.49
CA ASP A 193 2.85 -11.58 5.02
C ASP A 193 2.70 -12.92 4.26
N GLU A 194 1.94 -12.95 3.17
CA GLU A 194 1.80 -14.13 2.31
C GLU A 194 2.89 -14.15 1.23
N THR A 195 3.25 -15.36 0.79
CA THR A 195 4.25 -15.57 -0.26
C THR A 195 3.61 -16.23 -1.47
N TYR A 196 3.87 -15.67 -2.66
CA TYR A 196 3.27 -16.11 -3.92
C TYR A 196 4.32 -16.48 -4.97
N ILE A 197 3.99 -17.48 -5.79
CA ILE A 197 4.58 -17.66 -7.12
C ILE A 197 3.52 -17.26 -8.13
N VAL A 198 3.85 -16.37 -9.06
CA VAL A 198 2.97 -15.97 -10.17
C VAL A 198 3.61 -16.44 -11.46
N VAL A 199 2.86 -17.21 -12.25
CA VAL A 199 3.31 -17.69 -13.56
C VAL A 199 2.47 -17.04 -14.65
N ALA A 200 3.13 -16.34 -15.58
CA ALA A 200 2.49 -15.86 -16.79
C ALA A 200 2.47 -16.98 -17.84
N ASP A 201 1.30 -17.35 -18.34
CA ASP A 201 1.09 -18.43 -19.32
C ASP A 201 0.24 -17.95 -20.50
N GLY A 202 0.11 -18.80 -21.52
CA GLY A 202 -0.76 -18.56 -22.67
C GLY A 202 -0.19 -17.53 -23.63
N VAL A 203 -1.02 -17.05 -24.55
CA VAL A 203 -0.62 -16.10 -25.61
C VAL A 203 -1.61 -14.94 -25.70
N LEU A 204 -1.14 -13.77 -26.13
CA LEU A 204 -1.93 -12.53 -26.12
C LEU A 204 -3.07 -12.54 -27.14
N ASP A 205 -2.82 -13.14 -28.31
CA ASP A 205 -3.82 -13.35 -29.37
C ASP A 205 -3.77 -14.80 -29.86
N PRO A 206 -4.54 -15.71 -29.23
CA PRO A 206 -4.54 -17.12 -29.60
C PRO A 206 -4.90 -17.37 -31.06
N SER A 207 -5.66 -16.47 -31.70
CA SER A 207 -6.09 -16.65 -33.09
C SER A 207 -4.93 -16.65 -34.10
N GLN A 208 -3.75 -16.17 -33.70
CA GLN A 208 -2.53 -16.18 -34.51
C GLN A 208 -1.79 -17.52 -34.49
N PHE A 209 -2.22 -18.45 -33.66
CA PHE A 209 -1.60 -19.76 -33.47
C PHE A 209 -2.47 -20.88 -34.06
N ASP A 210 -1.90 -22.08 -34.17
CA ASP A 210 -2.63 -23.25 -34.68
C ASP A 210 -3.65 -23.79 -33.65
N ASP A 211 -4.43 -24.79 -34.07
CA ASP A 211 -5.51 -25.38 -33.26
C ASP A 211 -5.06 -25.95 -31.91
N SER A 212 -3.76 -26.19 -31.69
CA SER A 212 -3.27 -26.63 -30.39
C SER A 212 -3.21 -25.51 -29.35
N VAL A 213 -3.09 -24.24 -29.77
CA VAL A 213 -2.89 -23.08 -28.89
C VAL A 213 -4.01 -22.03 -29.03
N ASN A 214 -4.82 -22.09 -30.10
CA ASN A 214 -5.77 -21.03 -30.46
C ASN A 214 -6.96 -20.79 -29.52
N THR A 215 -7.00 -21.45 -28.37
CA THR A 215 -7.97 -21.24 -27.30
C THR A 215 -7.33 -20.91 -25.95
N ILE A 216 -6.03 -20.64 -25.90
CA ILE A 216 -5.27 -20.46 -24.65
C ILE A 216 -4.84 -18.99 -24.52
N ASP A 217 -5.73 -18.19 -23.96
CA ASP A 217 -5.48 -16.78 -23.67
C ASP A 217 -4.35 -16.60 -22.65
N PHE A 218 -3.69 -15.43 -22.72
CA PHE A 218 -2.74 -14.99 -21.72
C PHE A 218 -3.39 -14.89 -20.34
N ALA A 219 -2.75 -15.47 -19.34
CA ALA A 219 -3.24 -15.44 -17.96
C ALA A 219 -2.09 -15.45 -16.96
N LEU A 220 -2.37 -14.91 -15.77
CA LEU A 220 -1.49 -15.00 -14.61
C LEU A 220 -2.03 -16.05 -13.63
N GLN A 221 -1.27 -17.10 -13.40
CA GLN A 221 -1.57 -18.15 -12.42
C GLN A 221 -0.86 -17.83 -11.11
N ALA A 222 -1.62 -17.50 -10.06
CA ALA A 222 -1.07 -17.17 -8.75
C ALA A 222 -1.19 -18.36 -7.77
N PHE A 223 -0.07 -18.73 -7.16
CA PHE A 223 0.03 -19.79 -6.15
C PHE A 223 0.41 -19.18 -4.80
N ALA A 224 -0.55 -19.07 -3.89
CA ALA A 224 -0.32 -18.65 -2.50
C ALA A 224 0.36 -19.74 -1.66
N GLY A 225 0.94 -19.37 -0.52
CA GLY A 225 1.66 -20.31 0.35
C GLY A 225 2.96 -20.83 -0.25
N ALA A 226 3.52 -20.10 -1.21
CA ALA A 226 4.83 -20.40 -1.78
C ALA A 226 5.91 -20.31 -0.69
N ARG A 227 7.03 -21.00 -0.91
CA ARG A 227 8.06 -21.18 0.12
C ARG A 227 9.44 -20.86 -0.44
N GLU A 228 10.18 -20.03 0.29
CA GLU A 228 11.59 -19.74 0.00
C GLU A 228 12.54 -20.79 0.60
N ALA A 229 12.04 -21.65 1.51
CA ALA A 229 12.76 -22.76 2.09
C ALA A 229 11.83 -23.94 2.40
N ALA A 230 12.36 -25.16 2.34
CA ALA A 230 11.61 -26.35 2.71
C ALA A 230 11.26 -26.36 4.20
N VAL A 231 10.07 -26.89 4.54
CA VAL A 231 9.62 -26.96 5.94
C VAL A 231 10.48 -27.92 6.78
N THR A 232 10.98 -28.99 6.15
CA THR A 232 11.84 -29.99 6.81
C THR A 232 13.28 -29.81 6.36
N ALA A 233 14.19 -29.61 7.31
CA ALA A 233 15.61 -29.54 7.03
C ALA A 233 16.10 -30.82 6.34
N GLY A 234 16.79 -30.67 5.21
CA GLY A 234 17.28 -31.79 4.39
C GLY A 234 16.33 -32.24 3.28
N ASN A 235 15.12 -31.68 3.20
CA ASN A 235 14.19 -31.91 2.09
C ASN A 235 14.23 -30.77 1.07
N THR A 236 13.64 -31.04 -0.10
CA THR A 236 13.29 -30.05 -1.10
C THR A 236 11.78 -30.13 -1.32
N ASP A 237 11.09 -29.01 -1.15
CA ASP A 237 9.67 -28.89 -1.47
C ASP A 237 9.55 -28.53 -2.96
N VAL A 238 8.58 -29.13 -3.67
CA VAL A 238 8.39 -28.94 -5.11
C VAL A 238 6.94 -28.58 -5.39
N LEU A 239 6.75 -27.49 -6.13
CA LEU A 239 5.50 -27.14 -6.80
C LEU A 239 5.70 -27.39 -8.29
N VAL A 240 4.75 -28.08 -8.92
CA VAL A 240 4.79 -28.36 -10.37
C VAL A 240 3.64 -27.61 -11.03
N HIS A 241 3.96 -26.85 -12.07
CA HIS A 241 3.01 -26.15 -12.89
C HIS A 241 3.14 -26.59 -14.35
N HIS A 242 2.02 -26.78 -15.04
CA HIS A 242 1.99 -27.12 -16.45
C HIS A 242 1.36 -25.99 -17.25
N GLY A 243 2.21 -25.18 -17.87
CA GLY A 243 1.81 -24.03 -18.69
C GLY A 243 2.21 -24.16 -20.16
N SER A 244 2.36 -25.38 -20.69
CA SER A 244 2.70 -25.58 -22.11
C SER A 244 1.42 -25.48 -22.95
N PRO A 245 1.27 -24.48 -23.83
CA PRO A 245 0.02 -24.30 -24.57
C PRO A 245 -0.20 -25.41 -25.62
N ASP A 246 0.87 -26.02 -26.12
CA ASP A 246 0.88 -27.00 -27.20
C ASP A 246 1.03 -28.46 -26.73
N ALA A 247 0.90 -28.72 -25.41
CA ALA A 247 1.05 -30.07 -24.90
C ALA A 247 -0.07 -31.00 -25.40
N PRO A 248 0.25 -32.24 -25.79
CA PRO A 248 -0.77 -33.23 -26.09
C PRO A 248 -1.59 -33.56 -24.84
N THR A 249 -2.81 -34.06 -25.02
CA THR A 249 -3.62 -34.58 -23.91
C THR A 249 -2.83 -35.63 -23.15
N VAL A 250 -2.62 -35.40 -21.85
CA VAL A 250 -1.96 -36.34 -20.95
C VAL A 250 -3.02 -37.37 -20.51
N ASP A 251 -2.80 -38.65 -20.81
CA ASP A 251 -3.68 -39.77 -20.42
C ASP A 251 -3.36 -40.34 -19.03
#